data_AF-A0A4S0IF99-F1
#
_entry.id   AF-A0A4S0IF99-F1
#
_cell.length_a   1.000
_cell.length_b   1.000
_cell.length_c   1.000
_cell.angle_alpha   90.00
_cell.angle_beta   90.00
_cell.angle_gamma   90.00
#
_symmetry.space_group_name_H-M   'P 1'
#
loop_
_entity.id
_entity.type
_entity.pdbx_description
1 polymer ?
#
loop_
_entity_poly.entity_id
_entity_poly.type
_entity_poly.pdbx_seq_one_letter_code
_entity_poly.pdbx_strand_id
1 'polypeptide(L)'
;IELAIDKARSAGACILAIGNAHHNGPLWLDVEPFAEAGLIALSVVNSVTYVVPHGGHKRLYGTNPMAFAVPRADGQVLLFDQATAAMAHGEVRIAARESKILPEGIGLDA
;
A
#
# COMPACT_ATOMS: atom_id res chain seq x y z
N ILE A 1 1.97 -6.79 -15.48
CA ILE A 1 0.61 -7.19 -15.04
C ILE A 1 0.10 -8.36 -15.88
N GLU A 2 0.00 -8.24 -17.21
CA GLU A 2 -0.49 -9.31 -18.11
C GLU A 2 0.14 -10.69 -17.85
N LEU A 3 1.47 -10.76 -17.79
CA LEU A 3 2.18 -12.01 -17.48
C LEU A 3 1.71 -12.64 -16.15
N ALA A 4 1.45 -11.85 -15.12
CA ALA A 4 1.00 -12.36 -13.82
C ALA A 4 -0.46 -12.84 -13.87
N ILE A 5 -1.32 -12.17 -14.65
CA ILE A 5 -2.70 -12.60 -14.91
C ILE A 5 -2.70 -13.97 -15.62
N ASP A 6 -1.89 -14.12 -16.68
CA ASP A 6 -1.79 -15.37 -17.44
C ASP A 6 -1.27 -16.52 -16.57
N LYS A 7 -0.26 -16.25 -15.73
CA LYS A 7 0.27 -17.22 -14.77
C LYS A 7 -0.77 -17.61 -13.72
N ALA A 8 -1.50 -16.64 -13.16
CA ALA A 8 -2.55 -16.92 -12.19
C ALA A 8 -3.68 -17.75 -12.79
N ARG A 9 -4.11 -17.47 -14.03
CA ARG A 9 -5.16 -18.23 -14.71
C ARG A 9 -4.73 -19.66 -15.05
N SER A 10 -3.48 -19.87 -15.46
CA SER A 10 -2.98 -21.19 -15.83
C SER A 10 -2.61 -22.07 -14.63
N ALA A 11 -2.20 -21.49 -13.50
CA ALA A 11 -1.71 -22.21 -12.33
C ALA A 11 -2.59 -22.08 -11.07
N GLY A 12 -3.66 -21.29 -11.12
CA GLY A 12 -4.55 -20.98 -9.99
C GLY A 12 -4.08 -19.81 -9.12
N ALA A 13 -2.78 -19.49 -9.11
CA ALA A 13 -2.22 -18.34 -8.39
C ALA A 13 -0.88 -17.89 -9.00
N CYS A 14 -0.46 -16.65 -8.71
CA CYS A 14 0.84 -16.12 -9.07
C CYS A 14 1.39 -15.23 -7.93
N ILE A 15 2.68 -15.36 -7.63
CA ILE A 15 3.41 -14.43 -6.75
C ILE A 15 4.47 -13.74 -7.60
N LEU A 16 4.43 -12.40 -7.62
CA LEU A 16 5.41 -11.56 -8.32
C LEU A 16 6.27 -10.84 -7.30
N ALA A 17 7.56 -11.17 -7.23
CA ALA A 17 8.54 -10.44 -6.44
C ALA A 17 9.21 -9.38 -7.31
N ILE A 18 9.15 -8.11 -6.88
CA ILE A 18 9.74 -6.97 -7.59
C ILE A 18 10.90 -6.45 -6.74
N GLY A 19 12.08 -6.34 -7.36
CA GLY A 19 13.29 -5.77 -6.75
C GLY A 19 13.85 -4.64 -7.60
N ASN A 20 14.70 -3.81 -6.99
CA ASN A 20 15.32 -2.65 -7.66
C ASN A 20 14.30 -1.71 -8.33
N ALA A 21 13.20 -1.43 -7.62
CA ALA A 21 12.14 -0.53 -8.08
C ALA A 21 12.19 0.82 -7.36
N HIS A 22 11.55 1.81 -7.96
CA HIS A 22 11.32 3.12 -7.36
C HIS A 22 9.95 3.21 -6.69
N HIS A 23 9.65 4.38 -6.13
CA HIS A 23 8.34 4.70 -5.58
C HIS A 23 7.24 4.52 -6.64
N ASN A 24 6.25 3.66 -6.37
CA ASN A 24 5.20 3.27 -7.31
C ASN A 24 3.86 4.00 -7.11
N GLY A 25 3.82 5.01 -6.23
CA GLY A 25 2.60 5.78 -6.00
C GLY A 25 1.59 5.02 -5.15
N PRO A 26 0.28 5.27 -5.30
CA PRO A 26 -0.74 4.54 -4.58
C PRO A 26 -0.88 3.12 -5.16
N LEU A 27 -0.98 2.12 -4.29
CA LEU A 27 -0.93 0.71 -4.68
C LEU A 27 -2.21 0.23 -5.35
N TRP A 28 -3.33 0.95 -5.20
CA TRP A 28 -4.59 0.60 -5.85
C TRP A 28 -4.46 0.50 -7.38
N LEU A 29 -3.60 1.34 -7.99
CA LEU A 29 -3.30 1.28 -9.43
C LEU A 29 -2.65 -0.03 -9.86
N ASP A 30 -1.91 -0.68 -8.95
CA ASP A 30 -1.25 -1.96 -9.22
C ASP A 30 -2.22 -3.15 -9.07
N VAL A 31 -3.18 -3.09 -8.14
CA VAL A 31 -4.08 -4.23 -7.83
C VAL A 31 -5.42 -4.19 -8.57
N GLU A 32 -5.96 -3.02 -8.88
CA GLU A 32 -7.26 -2.87 -9.56
C GLU A 32 -7.34 -3.63 -10.89
N PRO A 33 -6.32 -3.58 -11.79
CA PRO A 33 -6.40 -4.27 -13.09
C PRO A 33 -6.55 -5.79 -12.97
N PHE A 34 -6.07 -6.39 -11.86
CA PHE A 34 -6.27 -7.83 -11.63
C PHE A 34 -7.73 -8.13 -11.28
N ALA A 35 -8.37 -7.28 -10.47
CA ALA A 35 -9.78 -7.42 -10.14
C ALA A 35 -10.69 -7.15 -11.34
N GLU A 36 -10.37 -6.16 -12.18
CA GLU A 36 -11.03 -5.97 -13.47
C GLU A 36 -10.92 -7.21 -14.38
N ALA A 37 -9.80 -7.95 -14.29
CA ALA A 37 -9.59 -9.22 -14.99
C ALA A 37 -10.23 -10.44 -14.30
N GLY A 38 -11.01 -10.24 -13.23
CA GLY A 38 -11.71 -11.29 -12.50
C GLY A 38 -10.83 -12.07 -11.50
N LEU A 39 -9.71 -11.49 -11.06
CA LEU A 39 -8.77 -12.10 -10.11
C LEU A 39 -8.68 -11.31 -8.81
N ILE A 40 -8.43 -12.00 -7.71
CA ILE A 40 -8.08 -11.33 -6.44
C ILE A 40 -6.60 -10.95 -6.51
N ALA A 41 -6.27 -9.73 -6.06
CA ALA A 41 -4.89 -9.26 -5.95
C ALA A 41 -4.59 -8.68 -4.57
N LEU A 42 -3.35 -8.89 -4.12
CA LEU A 42 -2.75 -8.32 -2.92
C LEU A 42 -1.37 -7.77 -3.30
N SER A 43 -1.11 -6.53 -2.94
CA SER A 43 0.19 -5.88 -3.08
C SER A 43 0.66 -5.39 -1.71
N VAL A 44 1.94 -5.59 -1.43
CA VAL A 44 2.63 -5.09 -0.23
C VAL A 44 3.99 -4.56 -0.67
N VAL A 45 4.37 -3.39 -0.16
CA VAL A 45 5.66 -2.78 -0.50
C VAL A 45 6.33 -2.22 0.75
N ASN A 46 7.66 -2.17 0.75
CA ASN A 46 8.42 -1.43 1.75
C ASN A 46 8.62 0.03 1.31
N SER A 47 8.93 0.92 2.26
CA SER A 47 9.26 2.32 1.97
C SER A 47 10.45 2.83 2.79
N VAL A 48 10.84 4.09 2.55
CA VAL A 48 11.79 4.82 3.40
C VAL A 48 11.32 4.82 4.86
N THR A 49 12.26 4.78 5.80
CA THR A 49 11.99 4.66 7.24
C THR A 49 11.36 5.92 7.82
N TYR A 50 10.14 5.76 8.35
CA TYR A 50 9.34 6.83 8.98
C TYR A 50 8.68 6.38 10.29
N VAL A 51 8.43 5.09 10.46
CA VAL A 51 7.64 4.54 11.56
C VAL A 51 8.56 3.99 12.65
N VAL A 52 8.24 4.34 13.90
CA VAL A 52 8.86 3.81 15.11
C VAL A 52 8.13 2.53 15.53
N PRO A 53 8.83 1.42 15.85
CA PRO A 53 8.18 0.22 16.36
C PRO A 53 7.50 0.51 17.69
N HIS A 54 6.45 -0.23 18.03
CA HIS A 54 5.75 -0.08 19.31
C HIS A 54 6.73 -0.18 20.49
N GLY A 55 6.67 0.79 21.42
CA GLY A 55 7.59 0.90 22.56
C GLY A 55 8.99 1.42 22.22
N GLY A 56 9.27 1.76 20.96
CA GLY A 56 10.52 2.34 20.51
C GLY A 56 10.53 3.87 20.51
N HIS A 57 11.68 4.43 20.16
CA HIS A 57 11.91 5.88 19.97
C HIS A 57 12.77 6.19 18.73
N LYS A 58 13.07 5.19 17.90
CA LYS A 58 13.86 5.34 16.66
C LYS A 58 13.11 4.74 15.49
N ARG A 59 13.08 5.45 14.36
CA ARG A 59 12.48 4.97 13.10
C ARG A 59 13.16 3.68 12.64
N LEU A 60 12.36 2.70 12.22
CA LEU A 60 12.84 1.42 11.71
C LEU A 60 12.08 0.97 10.47
N TYR A 61 10.75 1.13 10.47
CA TYR A 61 9.90 0.71 9.36
C TYR A 61 9.54 1.88 8.46
N GLY A 62 9.18 1.59 7.21
CA GLY A 62 8.47 2.54 6.39
C GLY A 62 6.98 2.61 6.76
N THR A 63 6.21 3.42 6.03
CA THR A 63 4.74 3.35 6.08
C THR A 63 4.20 2.10 5.41
N ASN A 64 5.07 1.33 4.76
CA ASN A 64 4.90 -0.04 4.23
C ASN A 64 3.44 -0.35 3.86
N PRO A 65 2.91 0.28 2.80
CA PRO A 65 1.50 0.15 2.49
C PRO A 65 1.13 -1.24 1.98
N MET A 66 -0.15 -1.55 2.08
CA MET A 66 -0.78 -2.73 1.53
C MET A 66 -2.06 -2.35 0.80
N ALA A 67 -2.31 -3.02 -0.32
CA ALA A 67 -3.56 -2.89 -1.04
C ALA A 67 -4.07 -4.25 -1.50
N PHE A 68 -5.40 -4.40 -1.56
CA PHE A 68 -6.03 -5.55 -2.18
C PHE A 68 -7.24 -5.13 -3.01
N ALA A 69 -7.50 -5.90 -4.06
CA ALA A 69 -8.64 -5.73 -4.93
C ALA A 69 -9.33 -7.08 -5.15
N VAL A 70 -10.66 -7.07 -5.08
CA VAL A 70 -11.50 -8.26 -5.23
C VAL A 70 -12.61 -7.96 -6.24
N PRO A 71 -12.80 -8.78 -7.28
CA PRO A 71 -13.93 -8.65 -8.20
C PRO A 71 -15.24 -8.99 -7.48
N ARG A 72 -16.28 -8.19 -7.73
CA ARG A 72 -17.65 -8.47 -7.26
C ARG A 72 -18.49 -9.03 -8.40
N ALA A 73 -19.55 -9.74 -8.05
CA ALA A 73 -20.45 -10.37 -9.02
C ALA A 73 -21.17 -9.38 -9.95
N ASP A 74 -21.32 -8.11 -9.53
CA ASP A 74 -21.91 -7.02 -10.31
C ASP A 74 -20.90 -6.30 -11.22
N GLY A 75 -19.67 -6.81 -11.31
CA GLY A 75 -18.59 -6.24 -12.11
C GLY A 75 -17.86 -5.07 -11.45
N GLN A 76 -18.26 -4.64 -10.25
CA GLN A 76 -17.52 -3.63 -9.50
C GLN A 76 -16.29 -4.25 -8.81
N VAL A 77 -15.28 -3.43 -8.55
CA VAL A 77 -14.12 -3.84 -7.75
C VAL A 77 -14.33 -3.38 -6.31
N LEU A 78 -14.18 -4.31 -5.36
CA LEU A 78 -13.94 -3.94 -3.97
C LEU A 78 -12.45 -3.72 -3.79
N LEU A 79 -12.07 -2.47 -3.48
CA LEU A 79 -10.67 -2.05 -3.39
C LEU A 79 -10.37 -1.50 -2.00
N PHE A 80 -9.18 -1.83 -1.52
CA PHE A 80 -8.64 -1.32 -0.27
C PHE A 80 -7.16 -0.99 -0.46
N ASP A 81 -6.72 0.18 0.00
CA ASP A 81 -5.34 0.65 -0.08
C ASP A 81 -5.03 1.51 1.15
N GLN A 82 -4.04 1.09 1.94
CA GLN A 82 -3.67 1.79 3.18
C GLN A 82 -2.16 1.77 3.44
N ALA A 83 -1.68 2.83 4.09
CA ALA A 83 -0.44 2.76 4.86
C ALA A 83 -0.65 1.86 6.11
N THR A 84 0.42 1.24 6.58
CA THR A 84 0.42 0.56 7.90
C THR A 84 0.69 1.52 9.06
N ALA A 85 1.17 2.73 8.76
CA ALA A 85 1.27 3.82 9.72
C ALA A 85 -0.13 4.41 10.03
N ALA A 86 -0.25 5.09 11.17
CA ALA A 86 -1.49 5.77 11.57
C ALA A 86 -1.94 6.86 10.57
N MET A 87 -1.01 7.40 9.78
CA MET A 87 -1.26 8.37 8.71
C MET A 87 -0.19 8.21 7.62
N ALA A 88 -0.54 8.50 6.36
CA ALA A 88 0.45 8.50 5.30
C ALA A 88 1.46 9.65 5.50
N HIS A 89 2.74 9.39 5.21
CA HIS A 89 3.77 10.43 5.35
C HIS A 89 3.51 11.65 4.45
N GLY A 90 2.83 11.45 3.31
CA GLY A 90 2.38 12.55 2.45
C GLY A 90 1.41 13.50 3.14
N GLU A 91 0.46 12.97 3.90
CA GLU A 91 -0.54 13.76 4.65
C GLU A 91 0.12 14.55 5.77
N VAL A 92 1.08 13.94 6.49
CA VAL A 92 1.90 14.63 7.49
C VAL A 92 2.63 15.83 6.87
N ARG A 93 3.20 15.65 5.66
CA ARG A 93 3.90 16.74 4.95
C ARG A 93 2.96 17.84 4.47
N ILE A 94 1.73 17.51 4.10
CA ILE A 94 0.70 18.49 3.73
C ILE A 94 0.29 19.29 4.97
N ALA A 95 -0.04 18.63 6.07
CA ALA A 95 -0.41 19.29 7.32
C ALA A 95 0.69 20.26 7.81
N ALA A 96 1.96 19.85 7.73
CA ALA A 96 3.09 20.71 8.08
C ALA A 96 3.18 21.97 7.20
N ARG A 97 2.93 21.87 5.89
CA ARG A 97 2.91 23.03 4.97
C ARG A 97 1.74 23.97 5.26
N GLU A 98 0.63 23.43 5.73
CA GLU A 98 -0.57 24.17 6.07
C GLU A 98 -0.59 24.65 7.53
N SER A 99 0.48 24.43 8.29
CA SER A 99 0.58 24.73 9.72
C SER A 99 -0.57 24.13 10.55
N LYS A 100 -1.07 22.96 10.14
CA LYS A 100 -2.14 22.24 10.82
C LYS A 100 -1.57 21.30 11.88
N ILE A 101 -2.19 21.32 13.06
CA ILE A 101 -1.90 20.37 14.13
C ILE A 101 -2.51 19.02 13.74
N LEU A 102 -1.72 17.96 13.86
CA LEU A 102 -2.17 16.59 13.63
C LEU A 102 -2.88 16.04 14.87
N PRO A 103 -3.82 15.09 14.70
CA PRO A 103 -4.40 14.35 15.81
C PRO A 103 -3.34 13.68 16.69
N GLU A 104 -3.71 13.42 17.95
CA GLU A 104 -2.87 12.63 18.85
C GLU A 104 -2.66 11.21 18.29
N GLY A 105 -1.46 10.65 18.52
CA GLY A 105 -1.10 9.29 18.09
C GLY A 105 -0.58 9.17 16.65
N ILE A 106 -0.47 10.27 15.90
CA ILE A 106 0.01 10.26 14.51
C ILE A 106 1.54 10.26 14.39
N GLY A 107 2.23 10.81 15.39
CA GLY A 107 3.68 10.93 15.38
C GLY A 107 4.27 10.99 16.78
N LEU A 108 5.60 10.93 16.83
CA LEU A 108 6.41 11.08 18.03
C LEU A 108 7.41 12.23 17.81
N ASP A 109 7.82 12.88 18.89
CA ASP A 109 8.94 13.82 18.89
C ASP A 109 10.29 13.07 18.94
N ALA A 110 11.38 13.85 18.95
CA ALA A 110 12.76 13.37 18.86
C ALA A 110 13.34 12.95 20.22
#